data_AF-A0A834E111-F1
#
_entry.id   AF-A0A834E111-F1
#
_cell.length_a   1.000
_cell.length_b   1.000
_cell.length_c   1.000
_cell.angle_alpha   90.00
_cell.angle_beta   90.00
_cell.angle_gamma   90.00
#
_symmetry.space_group_name_H-M   'P 1'
#
loop_
_entity.id
_entity.type
_entity.pdbx_description
1 polymer ?
#
loop_
_entity_poly.entity_id
_entity_poly.type
_entity_poly.pdbx_seq_one_letter_code
_entity_poly.pdbx_strand_id
1 'polypeptide(L)'
;MLRAAVLGEPVRKGPDQGDRPQTYFGPEASAGKFKLLHPDFISYLTQRFLKSRLMNTNFGDLYMPSTGALMLLTALHTCDQVSAFGFITSNYWKFSDHYFDRVKKPLVFYANHDLSLEAALWRDLHVAGILRLYQR
;
A
#
# COMPACT_ATOMS: atom_id res chain seq x y z
N MET A 1 12.22 5.82 12.06
CA MET A 1 12.93 5.01 11.06
C MET A 1 13.66 5.82 9.96
N LEU A 2 12.97 6.46 9.00
CA LEU A 2 13.59 7.05 7.78
C LEU A 2 14.85 7.89 8.00
N ARG A 3 14.81 8.88 8.90
CA ARG A 3 15.97 9.75 9.20
C ARG A 3 17.19 8.94 9.65
N ALA A 4 16.99 7.97 10.53
CA ALA A 4 18.07 7.14 11.06
C ALA A 4 18.70 6.29 9.94
N ALA A 5 17.88 5.76 9.03
CA ALA A 5 18.33 4.97 7.89
C ALA A 5 19.22 5.79 6.92
N VAL A 6 18.83 7.04 6.64
CA VAL A 6 19.63 7.95 5.80
C VAL A 6 20.95 8.32 6.48
N LEU A 7 20.94 8.55 7.79
CA LEU A 7 22.14 8.91 8.56
C LEU A 7 23.06 7.73 8.87
N GLY A 8 22.60 6.49 8.66
CA GLY A 8 23.36 5.30 9.04
C GLY A 8 23.50 5.12 10.55
N GLU A 9 22.59 5.68 11.34
CA GLU A 9 22.61 5.63 12.81
C GLU A 9 21.47 4.78 13.37
N PRO A 10 21.58 4.27 14.61
CA PRO A 10 20.44 3.68 15.31
C PRO A 10 19.30 4.67 15.52
N VAL A 11 18.07 4.17 15.62
CA VAL A 11 16.90 4.99 15.92
C VAL A 11 16.99 5.53 17.35
N ARG A 12 16.98 6.86 17.51
CA ARG A 12 17.28 7.53 18.79
C ARG A 12 16.09 7.61 19.76
N LYS A 13 14.85 7.58 19.28
CA LYS A 13 13.64 7.79 20.11
C LYS A 13 12.40 7.19 19.45
N GLY A 14 11.34 7.01 20.26
CA GLY A 14 10.05 6.48 19.82
C GLY A 14 9.95 4.96 20.01
N PRO A 15 8.87 4.32 19.54
CA PRO A 15 8.64 2.89 19.72
C PRO A 15 9.76 2.00 19.17
N ASP A 16 10.42 2.44 18.09
CA ASP A 16 11.52 1.73 17.43
C ASP A 16 12.91 2.09 17.99
N GLN A 17 13.00 2.70 19.18
CA GLN A 17 14.29 3.13 19.73
C GLN A 17 15.26 1.96 19.89
N GLY A 18 16.49 2.13 19.42
CA GLY A 18 17.53 1.10 19.46
C GLY A 18 17.66 0.28 18.18
N ASP A 19 16.65 0.30 17.31
CA ASP A 19 16.70 -0.37 16.02
C ASP A 19 17.87 0.14 15.16
N ARG A 20 18.51 -0.79 14.45
CA ARG A 20 19.62 -0.51 13.53
C ARG A 20 19.13 -0.61 12.09
N PRO A 21 18.90 0.50 11.37
CA PRO A 21 18.32 0.47 10.03
C PRO A 21 19.03 -0.46 9.03
N GLN A 22 20.33 -0.69 9.21
CA GLN A 22 21.12 -1.57 8.35
C GLN A 22 20.70 -3.04 8.41
N THR A 23 20.07 -3.48 9.51
CA THR A 23 19.53 -4.86 9.61
C THR A 23 18.31 -5.07 8.73
N TYR A 24 17.58 -3.99 8.40
CA TYR A 24 16.38 -4.04 7.57
C TYR A 24 16.66 -3.66 6.11
N PHE A 25 17.51 -2.65 5.89
CA PHE A 25 17.67 -2.00 4.59
C PHE A 25 19.05 -2.19 3.95
N GLY A 26 19.95 -2.96 4.60
CA GLY A 26 21.31 -3.21 4.14
C GLY A 26 22.30 -2.08 4.47
N PRO A 27 23.55 -2.18 4.02
CA PRO A 27 24.64 -1.32 4.49
C PRO A 27 24.63 0.11 3.93
N GLU A 28 23.96 0.34 2.80
CA GLU A 28 23.95 1.65 2.15
C GLU A 28 23.05 2.66 2.89
N ALA A 29 23.66 3.73 3.40
CA ALA A 29 23.00 4.84 4.08
C ALA A 29 23.13 6.14 3.25
N SER A 30 22.29 6.27 2.23
CA SER A 30 22.32 7.42 1.30
C SER A 30 20.91 7.99 1.07
N ALA A 31 20.80 9.30 0.85
CA ALA A 31 19.53 9.91 0.44
C ALA A 31 19.06 9.45 -0.95
N GLY A 32 19.97 8.91 -1.77
CA GLY A 32 19.66 8.28 -3.06
C GLY A 32 18.77 7.04 -2.89
N LYS A 33 19.03 6.23 -1.87
CA LYS A 33 18.31 4.98 -1.59
C LYS A 33 16.90 5.19 -1.05
N PHE A 34 16.71 6.15 -0.15
CA PHE A 34 15.43 6.31 0.56
C PHE A 34 14.58 7.40 -0.07
N LYS A 35 13.26 7.19 -0.09
CA LYS A 35 12.26 8.14 -0.58
C LYS A 35 11.07 8.17 0.38
N LEU A 36 10.32 9.27 0.34
CA LEU A 36 9.14 9.49 1.16
C LEU A 36 7.99 9.91 0.25
N LEU A 37 6.86 9.22 0.36
CA LEU A 37 5.66 9.58 -0.38
C LEU A 37 5.06 10.87 0.20
N HIS A 38 4.68 11.81 -0.66
CA HIS A 38 4.20 13.11 -0.22
C HIS A 38 2.81 12.98 0.46
N PRO A 39 2.58 13.56 1.65
CA PRO A 39 1.29 13.48 2.34
C PRO A 39 0.12 13.99 1.48
N ASP A 40 0.29 15.11 0.76
CA ASP A 40 -0.77 15.62 -0.13
C ASP A 40 -1.05 14.71 -1.33
N PHE A 41 -0.06 13.93 -1.77
CA PHE A 41 -0.31 12.92 -2.80
C PHE A 41 -1.20 11.81 -2.25
N ILE A 42 -0.94 11.36 -1.01
CA ILE A 42 -1.82 10.39 -0.32
C ILE A 42 -3.23 10.97 -0.15
N SER A 43 -3.36 12.22 0.31
CA SER A 43 -4.65 12.91 0.42
C SER A 43 -5.38 13.01 -0.91
N TYR A 44 -4.66 13.33 -1.99
CA TYR A 44 -5.21 13.36 -3.35
C TYR A 44 -5.73 11.98 -3.78
N LEU A 45 -4.93 10.91 -3.59
CA LEU A 45 -5.34 9.54 -3.94
C LEU A 45 -6.60 9.13 -3.16
N THR A 46 -6.62 9.41 -1.86
CA THR A 46 -7.79 9.17 -1.00
C THR A 46 -9.02 9.93 -1.49
N GLN A 47 -8.92 11.23 -1.74
CA GLN A 47 -10.08 12.04 -2.09
C GLN A 47 -10.60 11.81 -3.51
N ARG A 48 -9.73 11.41 -4.46
CA ARG A 48 -10.08 11.30 -5.88
C ARG A 48 -10.36 9.88 -6.36
N PHE A 49 -9.73 8.88 -5.76
CA PHE A 49 -9.84 7.49 -6.22
C PHE A 49 -10.47 6.57 -5.18
N LEU A 50 -10.13 6.76 -3.90
CA LEU A 50 -10.48 5.84 -2.82
C LEU A 50 -11.17 6.57 -1.67
N LYS A 51 -12.22 7.33 -1.97
CA LYS A 51 -12.97 8.07 -0.94
C LYS A 51 -14.00 7.17 -0.26
N SER A 52 -13.57 6.40 0.73
CA SER A 52 -14.47 5.49 1.44
C SER A 52 -15.45 6.22 2.37
N ARG A 53 -16.62 5.61 2.60
CA ARG A 53 -17.57 6.04 3.63
C ARG A 53 -17.04 5.83 5.05
N LEU A 54 -16.05 4.95 5.23
CA LEU A 54 -15.39 4.70 6.52
C LEU A 54 -14.79 5.97 7.13
N MET A 55 -14.38 6.93 6.28
CA MET A 55 -13.89 8.24 6.69
C MET A 55 -14.87 9.04 7.54
N ASN A 56 -16.18 8.80 7.39
CA ASN A 56 -17.24 9.50 8.12
C ASN A 56 -17.72 8.72 9.36
N THR A 57 -16.98 7.70 9.77
CA THR A 57 -17.30 6.86 10.93
C THR A 57 -16.31 7.13 12.06
N ASN A 58 -16.50 6.46 13.20
CA ASN A 58 -15.55 6.51 14.32
C ASN A 58 -14.15 5.95 13.97
N PHE A 59 -13.98 5.35 12.79
CA PHE A 59 -12.70 4.88 12.26
C PHE A 59 -12.05 5.86 11.27
N GLY A 60 -12.60 7.08 11.12
CA GLY A 60 -12.14 8.04 10.12
C GLY A 60 -10.65 8.36 10.21
N ASP A 61 -10.13 8.55 11.43
CA ASP A 61 -8.71 8.84 11.67
C ASP A 61 -7.78 7.67 11.36
N LEU A 62 -8.32 6.44 11.29
CA LEU A 62 -7.57 5.23 10.96
C LEU A 62 -7.56 4.98 9.44
N TYR A 63 -8.51 5.55 8.70
CA TYR A 63 -8.70 5.24 7.30
C TYR A 63 -7.57 5.78 6.43
N MET A 64 -6.97 4.90 5.64
CA MET A 64 -6.10 5.24 4.52
C MET A 64 -6.20 4.14 3.45
N PRO A 65 -5.91 4.42 2.17
CA PRO A 65 -5.69 3.37 1.18
C PRO A 65 -4.65 2.35 1.65
N SER A 66 -4.82 1.08 1.28
CA SER A 66 -3.81 0.06 1.59
C SER A 66 -2.44 0.46 1.03
N THR A 67 -1.35 0.01 1.66
CA THR A 67 0.00 0.26 1.11
C THR A 67 0.13 -0.27 -0.32
N GLY A 68 -0.56 -1.38 -0.64
CA GLY A 68 -0.65 -1.90 -2.01
C GLY A 68 -1.29 -0.89 -2.96
N ALA A 69 -2.42 -0.29 -2.58
CA ALA A 69 -3.08 0.76 -3.36
C ALA A 69 -2.20 1.99 -3.56
N LEU A 70 -1.52 2.44 -2.51
CA LEU A 70 -0.58 3.58 -2.59
C LEU A 70 0.54 3.29 -3.59
N MET A 71 1.14 2.10 -3.56
CA MET A 71 2.20 1.73 -4.50
C MET A 71 1.68 1.57 -5.93
N LEU A 72 0.51 0.96 -6.12
CA LEU A 72 -0.08 0.77 -7.44
C LEU A 72 -0.45 2.10 -8.10
N LEU A 73 -1.08 3.01 -7.34
CA LEU A 73 -1.39 4.35 -7.83
C LEU A 73 -0.14 5.21 -8.03
N THR A 74 0.91 5.05 -7.22
CA THR A 74 2.21 5.70 -7.46
C THR A 74 2.81 5.26 -8.79
N ALA A 75 2.77 3.96 -9.11
CA ALA A 75 3.23 3.44 -10.40
C ALA A 75 2.41 4.02 -11.55
N LEU A 76 1.08 4.12 -11.41
CA LEU A 76 0.21 4.73 -12.43
C LEU A 76 0.50 6.21 -12.68
N HIS A 77 1.08 6.93 -11.72
CA HIS A 77 1.46 8.34 -11.88
C HIS A 77 2.90 8.53 -12.38
N THR A 78 3.70 7.47 -12.45
CA THR A 78 5.15 7.59 -12.75
C THR A 78 5.65 6.67 -13.85
N CYS A 79 4.88 5.65 -14.26
CA CYS A 79 5.23 4.71 -15.32
C CYS A 79 4.35 4.90 -16.56
N ASP A 80 4.88 4.57 -17.73
CA ASP A 80 4.13 4.62 -18.99
C ASP A 80 3.01 3.57 -19.07
N GLN A 81 3.18 2.45 -18.37
CA GLN A 81 2.25 1.33 -18.32
C GLN A 81 2.48 0.50 -17.06
N VAL A 82 1.41 -0.02 -16.46
CA VAL A 82 1.45 -0.74 -15.18
C VAL A 82 0.66 -2.05 -15.27
N SER A 83 1.20 -3.09 -14.63
CA SER A 83 0.52 -4.37 -14.44
C SER A 83 0.42 -4.69 -12.95
N ALA A 84 -0.77 -5.08 -12.48
CA ALA A 84 -1.05 -5.41 -11.09
C ALA A 84 -1.15 -6.92 -10.89
N PHE A 85 -0.33 -7.47 -9.98
CA PHE A 85 -0.32 -8.88 -9.60
C PHE A 85 -0.58 -9.03 -8.10
N GLY A 86 -1.44 -9.96 -7.72
CA GLY A 86 -1.75 -10.23 -6.30
C GLY A 86 -2.65 -9.20 -5.63
N PHE A 87 -3.31 -8.34 -6.40
CA PHE A 87 -4.34 -7.42 -5.89
C PHE A 87 -5.69 -8.14 -5.79
N ILE A 88 -6.56 -7.64 -4.91
CA ILE A 88 -7.90 -8.19 -4.71
C ILE A 88 -8.72 -8.15 -6.01
N THR A 89 -9.35 -9.29 -6.34
CA THR A 89 -10.20 -9.47 -7.54
C THR A 89 -11.61 -9.92 -7.13
N SER A 90 -12.54 -9.94 -8.10
CA SER A 90 -13.94 -10.33 -7.88
C SER A 90 -14.13 -11.75 -7.34
N ASN A 91 -13.13 -12.62 -7.42
CA ASN A 91 -13.15 -14.00 -6.95
C ASN A 91 -12.12 -14.27 -5.83
N TYR A 92 -11.68 -13.24 -5.11
CA TYR A 92 -10.61 -13.32 -4.11
C TYR A 92 -10.79 -14.48 -3.10
N TRP A 93 -12.04 -14.76 -2.69
CA TRP A 93 -12.39 -15.82 -1.73
C TRP A 93 -12.02 -17.23 -2.18
N LYS A 94 -11.73 -17.44 -3.47
CA LYS A 94 -11.23 -18.72 -3.97
C LYS A 94 -9.82 -19.02 -3.46
N PHE A 95 -9.03 -17.99 -3.15
CA PHE A 95 -7.63 -18.10 -2.71
C PHE A 95 -7.48 -17.85 -1.20
N SER A 96 -6.28 -18.09 -0.67
CA SER A 96 -5.92 -17.66 0.69
C SER A 96 -5.69 -16.15 0.73
N ASP A 97 -5.83 -15.57 1.92
CA ASP A 97 -5.49 -14.18 2.23
C ASP A 97 -4.12 -13.78 1.64
N HIS A 98 -3.07 -14.56 1.92
CA HIS A 98 -1.75 -14.35 1.33
C HIS A 98 -1.31 -15.54 0.47
N TYR A 99 -0.55 -15.26 -0.60
CA TYR A 99 0.00 -16.29 -1.48
C TYR A 99 1.03 -17.22 -0.80
N PHE A 100 1.63 -16.77 0.31
CA PHE A 100 2.61 -17.52 1.08
C PHE A 100 1.99 -18.32 2.24
N ASP A 101 0.67 -18.23 2.45
CA ASP A 101 0.00 -19.04 3.45
C ASP A 101 0.03 -20.53 3.07
N ARG A 102 0.55 -21.37 3.97
CA ARG A 102 0.55 -22.84 3.80
C ARG A 102 -0.82 -23.46 3.96
N VAL A 103 -1.71 -22.80 4.70
CA VAL A 103 -3.09 -23.24 4.98
C VAL A 103 -3.99 -22.07 4.62
N LYS A 104 -5.08 -22.33 3.89
CA LYS A 104 -6.01 -21.29 3.43
C LYS A 104 -6.56 -20.49 4.61
N LYS A 105 -6.41 -19.18 4.54
CA LYS A 105 -6.99 -18.19 5.46
C LYS A 105 -7.98 -17.29 4.74
N PRO A 106 -9.08 -16.89 5.37
CA PRO A 106 -9.97 -15.89 4.81
C PRO A 106 -9.33 -14.50 4.87
N LEU A 107 -9.54 -13.70 3.83
CA LEU A 107 -9.22 -12.27 3.84
C LEU A 107 -10.16 -11.53 4.80
N VAL A 108 -9.58 -10.78 5.74
CA VAL A 108 -10.34 -10.00 6.74
C VAL A 108 -10.36 -8.52 6.33
N PHE A 109 -11.56 -7.93 6.30
CA PHE A 109 -11.77 -6.53 5.93
C PHE A 109 -11.72 -5.65 7.17
N TYR A 110 -10.52 -5.18 7.52
CA TYR A 110 -10.31 -4.26 8.62
C TYR A 110 -10.71 -2.83 8.22
N ALA A 111 -11.22 -2.04 9.18
CA ALA A 111 -11.71 -0.68 8.93
C ALA A 111 -10.61 0.35 8.58
N ASN A 112 -9.33 -0.05 8.63
CA ASN A 112 -8.21 0.83 8.27
C ASN A 112 -8.08 1.08 6.77
N HIS A 113 -8.68 0.25 5.91
CA HIS A 113 -8.75 0.46 4.46
C HIS A 113 -10.01 -0.22 3.88
N ASP A 114 -10.41 0.16 2.66
CA ASP A 114 -11.63 -0.33 2.01
C ASP A 114 -11.30 -1.19 0.79
N LEU A 115 -11.05 -2.49 1.03
CA LEU A 115 -10.65 -3.42 -0.03
C LEU A 115 -11.73 -3.62 -1.10
N SER A 116 -13.01 -3.40 -0.76
CA SER A 116 -14.11 -3.46 -1.73
C SER A 116 -14.03 -2.31 -2.71
N LEU A 117 -13.77 -1.09 -2.20
CA LEU A 117 -13.56 0.09 -3.03
C LEU A 117 -12.29 -0.03 -3.88
N GLU A 118 -11.20 -0.55 -3.31
CA GLU A 118 -9.97 -0.83 -4.05
C GLU A 118 -10.20 -1.84 -5.17
N ALA A 119 -10.86 -2.97 -4.90
CA ALA A 119 -11.17 -3.99 -5.91
C ALA A 119 -12.01 -3.41 -7.08
N ALA A 120 -12.99 -2.56 -6.76
CA ALA A 120 -13.79 -1.89 -7.77
C ALA A 120 -12.93 -0.96 -8.65
N LEU A 121 -12.07 -0.15 -8.04
CA LEU A 121 -11.15 0.73 -8.76
C LEU A 121 -10.23 -0.05 -9.70
N TRP A 122 -9.64 -1.16 -9.25
CA TRP A 122 -8.74 -1.97 -10.10
C TRP A 122 -9.47 -2.55 -11.30
N ARG A 123 -10.69 -3.02 -11.12
CA ARG A 123 -11.53 -3.51 -12.22
C ARG A 123 -11.84 -2.38 -13.21
N ASP A 124 -12.24 -1.21 -12.73
CA ASP A 124 -12.64 -0.10 -13.58
C ASP A 124 -11.44 0.45 -14.38
N LEU A 125 -10.26 0.57 -13.75
CA LEU A 125 -9.00 0.91 -14.44
C LEU A 125 -8.58 -0.15 -15.45
N HIS A 126 -8.85 -1.43 -15.17
CA HIS A 126 -8.56 -2.52 -16.07
C HIS A 126 -9.44 -2.51 -17.32
N VAL A 127 -10.75 -2.32 -17.14
CA VAL A 127 -11.71 -2.21 -18.24
C VAL A 127 -11.41 -1.00 -19.13
N ALA A 128 -10.96 0.12 -18.54
CA ALA A 128 -10.56 1.31 -19.28
C ALA A 128 -9.20 1.18 -20.01
N GLY A 129 -8.48 0.08 -19.84
CA GLY A 129 -7.15 -0.12 -20.46
C GLY A 129 -6.02 0.68 -19.81
N ILE A 130 -6.27 1.31 -18.66
CA ILE A 130 -5.27 2.11 -17.92
C ILE A 130 -4.32 1.22 -17.11
N LEU A 131 -4.83 0.08 -16.62
CA LEU A 131 -4.09 -0.89 -15.80
C LEU A 131 -4.26 -2.30 -16.35
N ARG A 132 -3.20 -3.12 -16.38
CA ARG A 132 -3.35 -4.57 -16.62
C ARG A 132 -3.48 -5.33 -15.31
N LEU A 133 -4.69 -5.68 -14.91
CA LEU A 133 -4.94 -6.46 -13.71
C LEU A 133 -4.85 -7.97 -13.99
N TYR A 134 -4.01 -8.69 -13.23
CA TYR A 134 -3.94 -10.15 -13.27
C TYR A 134 -5.18 -10.77 -12.60
N GLN A 135 -5.88 -11.65 -13.32
CA GLN A 135 -7.10 -12.33 -12.86
C GLN A 135 -7.04 -13.81 -13.30
N ARG A 136 -7.46 -14.74 -12.42
CA ARG A 136 -7.55 -16.19 -12.67
C ARG A 136 -8.57 -16.87 -11.76
#